data_AF-M7BH80-F1
#
_entry.id   AF-M7BH80-F1
#
_cell.length_a   1.000
_cell.length_b   1.000
_cell.length_c   1.000
_cell.angle_alpha   90.00
_cell.angle_beta   90.00
_cell.angle_gamma   90.00
#
_symmetry.space_group_name_H-M   'P 1'
#
loop_
_entity.id
_entity.type
_entity.pdbx_description
1 polymer ?
#
loop_
_entity_poly.entity_id
_entity_poly.type
_entity_poly.pdbx_seq_one_letter_code
_entity_poly.pdbx_strand_id
1 'polypeptide(L)'
;MLLPLLLPVLSALASAVEVKRPRGVSLTNHHFYEESKPFTCLDGSSTIAFDWVNDDYCDCQDGSDEPGTSACPNGRFHCTNAGYRPQYIPSSRVNDGVCDCCDATDEYNSGFVCENTCKEMGRKEREALAQMAEVAREGFQLKQVLIEEASKGREDKQKAAEKAAREQARASEAFQDLDDDGDGVVSVAELQTHAELDVDGDGTLSETEAQTLLGNALQADASSFQDTVWAAIKENYKPEAPREEAPEPQPDLPLEQPAPEDDYDDEEEEEGDDDESNEEEPKVPPPKQPSDKAAEEDEEEKMPPYDEATQALIDAAQKAREQFEEAEKSLKEMEDSIRSLEKEISFDFGPQGEFAYLYSQCYELATNE
;
A
#
# COMPACT_ATOMS: atom_id res chain seq x y z
N MET A 1 -52.66 8.11 43.21
CA MET A 1 -53.01 7.46 41.93
C MET A 1 -52.01 7.94 40.89
N LEU A 2 -51.03 7.09 40.54
CA LEU A 2 -50.09 7.34 39.45
C LEU A 2 -50.72 6.80 38.17
N LEU A 3 -50.98 7.68 37.21
CA LEU A 3 -51.50 7.34 35.88
C LEU A 3 -50.30 6.99 34.98
N PRO A 4 -50.21 5.80 34.38
CA PRO A 4 -49.12 5.50 33.45
C PRO A 4 -49.43 6.16 32.11
N LEU A 5 -48.45 6.92 31.61
CA LEU A 5 -48.48 7.52 30.29
C LEU A 5 -48.27 6.40 29.24
N LEU A 6 -49.35 5.95 28.62
CA LEU A 6 -49.32 5.05 27.45
C LEU A 6 -48.93 5.89 26.23
N LEU A 7 -47.66 5.82 25.81
CA LEU A 7 -47.25 6.28 24.48
C LEU A 7 -47.84 5.33 23.43
N PRO A 8 -48.58 5.81 22.42
CA PRO A 8 -48.96 4.98 21.30
C PRO A 8 -47.72 4.77 20.42
N VAL A 9 -47.24 3.54 20.34
CA VAL A 9 -46.29 3.12 19.32
C VAL A 9 -47.05 3.14 17.99
N LEU A 10 -46.91 4.22 17.22
CA LEU A 10 -47.26 4.20 15.80
C LEU A 10 -46.26 3.29 15.11
N SER A 11 -46.59 2.01 15.00
CA SER A 11 -45.95 1.11 14.04
C SER A 11 -46.40 1.55 12.65
N ALA A 12 -45.60 2.40 12.01
CA ALA A 12 -45.75 2.65 10.59
C ALA A 12 -45.45 1.32 9.88
N LEU A 13 -46.46 0.71 9.30
CA LEU A 13 -46.30 -0.41 8.37
C LEU A 13 -45.55 0.15 7.16
N ALA A 14 -44.22 0.03 7.17
CA ALA A 14 -43.42 0.18 5.97
C ALA A 14 -43.84 -0.95 5.01
N SER A 15 -44.69 -0.63 4.04
CA SER A 15 -44.91 -1.54 2.92
C SER A 15 -43.68 -1.44 2.02
N ALA A 16 -43.06 -2.57 1.72
CA ALA A 16 -41.98 -2.62 0.73
C ALA A 16 -42.52 -2.07 -0.59
N VAL A 17 -41.85 -1.04 -1.13
CA VAL A 17 -42.14 -0.53 -2.46
C VAL A 17 -41.54 -1.51 -3.45
N GLU A 18 -42.36 -2.42 -3.97
CA GLU A 18 -41.95 -3.33 -5.03
C GLU A 18 -42.06 -2.60 -6.38
N VAL A 19 -40.92 -2.42 -7.06
CA VAL A 19 -40.89 -1.85 -8.42
C VAL A 19 -41.43 -2.91 -9.37
N LYS A 20 -42.57 -2.61 -10.00
CA LYS A 20 -43.16 -3.49 -11.02
C LYS A 20 -42.22 -3.59 -12.22
N ARG A 21 -41.90 -4.81 -12.61
CA ARG A 21 -41.05 -5.14 -13.77
C ARG A 21 -41.43 -6.52 -14.30
N PRO A 22 -41.20 -6.80 -15.60
CA PRO A 22 -41.39 -8.14 -16.13
C PRO A 22 -40.49 -9.15 -15.41
N ARG A 23 -40.92 -10.42 -15.42
CA ARG A 23 -40.14 -11.52 -14.84
C ARG A 23 -38.76 -11.59 -15.51
N GLY A 24 -37.74 -11.88 -14.71
CA GLY A 24 -36.36 -12.07 -15.19
C GLY A 24 -35.63 -10.78 -15.60
N VAL A 25 -36.27 -9.61 -15.46
CA VAL A 25 -35.63 -8.30 -15.61
C VAL A 25 -35.03 -7.87 -14.28
N SER A 26 -33.80 -7.35 -14.26
CA SER A 26 -33.15 -6.80 -13.04
C SER A 26 -33.71 -5.42 -12.66
N LEU A 27 -33.47 -4.95 -11.42
CA LEU A 27 -33.93 -3.62 -11.01
C LEU A 27 -33.23 -2.51 -11.79
N THR A 28 -31.95 -2.69 -12.10
CA THR A 28 -31.18 -1.74 -12.91
C THR A 28 -31.75 -1.61 -14.33
N ASN A 29 -32.27 -2.70 -14.90
CA ASN A 29 -32.82 -2.70 -16.26
C ASN A 29 -34.32 -2.37 -16.34
N HIS A 30 -35.00 -2.10 -15.20
CA HIS A 30 -36.46 -1.94 -15.19
C HIS A 30 -36.97 -0.85 -16.15
N HIS A 31 -36.19 0.23 -16.32
CA HIS A 31 -36.55 1.39 -17.12
C HIS A 31 -36.61 1.09 -18.64
N PHE A 32 -35.98 0.01 -19.09
CA PHE A 32 -36.11 -0.44 -20.49
C PHE A 32 -37.45 -1.13 -20.77
N TYR A 33 -38.16 -1.56 -19.73
CA TYR A 33 -39.37 -2.38 -19.82
C TYR A 33 -40.62 -1.64 -19.30
N GLU A 34 -40.90 -0.48 -19.91
CA GLU A 34 -42.11 0.29 -19.60
C GLU A 34 -43.34 -0.22 -20.38
N GLU A 35 -44.32 -0.81 -19.68
CA GLU A 35 -45.57 -1.35 -20.26
C GLU A 35 -46.36 -0.34 -21.14
N SER A 36 -46.16 0.96 -20.93
CA SER A 36 -46.91 2.02 -21.63
C SER A 36 -46.39 2.34 -23.03
N LYS A 37 -45.23 1.81 -23.42
CA LYS A 37 -44.53 2.12 -24.68
C LYS A 37 -44.22 0.83 -25.44
N PRO A 38 -44.05 0.88 -26.77
CA PRO A 38 -43.49 -0.25 -27.50
C PRO A 38 -42.07 -0.55 -27.00
N PHE A 39 -41.72 -1.84 -26.92
CA PHE A 39 -40.41 -2.28 -26.48
C PHE A 39 -39.42 -2.18 -27.64
N THR A 40 -38.23 -1.63 -27.37
CA THR A 40 -37.13 -1.65 -28.34
C THR A 40 -36.06 -2.58 -27.81
N CYS A 41 -35.64 -3.55 -28.63
CA CYS A 41 -34.57 -4.48 -28.28
C CYS A 41 -33.35 -3.70 -27.79
N LEU A 42 -32.63 -4.21 -26.79
CA LEU A 42 -31.53 -3.47 -26.16
C LEU A 42 -30.35 -3.25 -27.11
N ASP A 43 -30.20 -4.11 -28.11
CA ASP A 43 -29.27 -3.96 -29.24
C ASP A 43 -29.71 -2.93 -30.30
N GLY A 44 -30.93 -2.40 -30.20
CA GLY A 44 -31.52 -1.46 -31.15
C GLY A 44 -31.95 -2.08 -32.48
N SER A 45 -32.01 -3.42 -32.58
CA SER A 45 -32.31 -4.13 -33.84
C SER A 45 -33.75 -3.95 -34.32
N SER A 46 -34.72 -3.99 -33.40
CA SER A 46 -36.15 -3.85 -33.70
C SER A 46 -36.94 -3.23 -32.56
N THR A 47 -38.10 -2.67 -32.90
CA THR A 47 -39.12 -2.20 -31.95
C THR A 47 -40.38 -3.03 -32.13
N ILE A 48 -40.82 -3.68 -31.06
CA ILE A 48 -41.96 -4.61 -31.01
C ILE A 48 -43.05 -4.09 -30.06
N ALA A 49 -44.23 -4.69 -30.10
CA ALA A 49 -45.27 -4.40 -29.12
C ALA A 49 -44.84 -4.92 -27.74
N PHE A 50 -45.21 -4.24 -26.65
CA PHE A 50 -44.85 -4.69 -25.31
C PHE A 50 -45.46 -6.06 -24.96
N ASP A 51 -46.61 -6.41 -25.57
CA ASP A 51 -47.25 -7.72 -25.40
C ASP A 51 -46.40 -8.90 -25.92
N TRP A 52 -45.35 -8.62 -26.69
CA TRP A 52 -44.39 -9.61 -27.20
C TRP A 52 -43.20 -9.80 -26.26
N VAL A 53 -43.15 -9.07 -25.13
CA VAL A 53 -42.16 -9.29 -24.09
C VAL A 53 -42.60 -10.44 -23.20
N ASN A 54 -41.79 -11.49 -23.08
CA ASN A 54 -42.09 -12.74 -22.38
C ASN A 54 -43.30 -13.47 -22.96
N ASP A 55 -43.43 -13.52 -24.27
CA ASP A 55 -44.52 -14.21 -24.96
C ASP A 55 -44.17 -15.65 -25.38
N ASP A 56 -42.98 -16.13 -24.97
CA ASP A 56 -42.41 -17.45 -25.28
C ASP A 56 -42.00 -17.59 -26.75
N TYR A 57 -41.74 -16.47 -27.43
CA TYR A 57 -41.17 -16.41 -28.77
C TYR A 57 -40.00 -15.43 -28.84
N CYS A 58 -38.96 -15.76 -29.61
CA CYS A 58 -37.75 -14.94 -29.70
C CYS A 58 -37.79 -14.02 -30.92
N ASP A 59 -38.14 -12.75 -30.70
CA ASP A 59 -38.19 -11.66 -31.68
C ASP A 59 -36.91 -10.83 -31.72
N CYS A 60 -36.24 -10.59 -30.58
CA CYS A 60 -35.00 -9.82 -30.55
C CYS A 60 -33.76 -10.70 -30.75
N GLN A 61 -32.80 -10.22 -31.55
CA GLN A 61 -31.57 -10.98 -31.83
C GLN A 61 -30.67 -11.12 -30.58
N ASP A 62 -30.73 -10.16 -29.66
CA ASP A 62 -30.05 -10.18 -28.36
C ASP A 62 -30.83 -10.94 -27.27
N GLY A 63 -32.06 -11.36 -27.54
CA GLY A 63 -32.96 -12.04 -26.62
C GLY A 63 -33.49 -11.18 -25.47
N SER A 64 -33.47 -9.85 -25.64
CA SER A 64 -33.91 -8.90 -24.61
C SER A 64 -35.44 -8.84 -24.44
N ASP A 65 -36.20 -9.32 -25.40
CA ASP A 65 -37.66 -9.51 -25.33
C ASP A 65 -38.08 -10.66 -24.41
N GLU A 66 -37.22 -11.67 -24.22
CA GLU A 66 -37.53 -12.87 -23.43
C GLU A 66 -36.68 -13.00 -22.15
N PRO A 67 -36.67 -12.01 -21.24
CA PRO A 67 -35.88 -12.09 -20.00
C PRO A 67 -36.42 -13.11 -18.99
N GLY A 68 -37.70 -13.48 -19.10
CA GLY A 68 -38.47 -14.29 -18.17
C GLY A 68 -38.84 -15.69 -18.68
N THR A 69 -38.43 -16.06 -19.90
CA THR A 69 -38.74 -17.35 -20.54
C THR A 69 -37.46 -18.02 -21.05
N SER A 70 -37.60 -19.20 -21.66
CA SER A 70 -36.49 -19.95 -22.28
C SER A 70 -36.47 -19.86 -23.82
N ALA A 71 -37.26 -18.95 -24.41
CA ALA A 71 -37.46 -18.89 -25.86
C ALA A 71 -36.22 -18.43 -26.65
N CYS A 72 -35.40 -17.54 -26.09
CA CYS A 72 -34.19 -17.05 -26.75
C CYS A 72 -32.92 -17.83 -26.35
N PRO A 73 -32.07 -18.29 -27.29
CA PRO A 73 -30.89 -19.12 -26.99
C PRO A 73 -29.76 -18.38 -26.28
N ASN A 74 -29.67 -17.06 -26.45
CA ASN A 74 -28.71 -16.16 -25.83
C ASN A 74 -29.33 -15.32 -24.70
N GLY A 75 -30.58 -15.61 -24.33
CA GLY A 75 -31.28 -14.92 -23.25
C GLY A 75 -30.65 -15.19 -21.88
N ARG A 76 -30.91 -14.28 -20.94
CA ARG A 76 -30.46 -14.38 -19.55
C ARG A 76 -31.62 -14.05 -18.63
N PHE A 77 -31.83 -14.90 -17.63
CA PHE A 77 -32.86 -14.72 -16.62
C PHE A 77 -32.25 -14.19 -15.33
N HIS A 78 -32.83 -13.12 -14.76
CA HIS A 78 -32.38 -12.55 -13.49
C HIS A 78 -33.14 -13.14 -12.30
N CYS A 79 -32.44 -13.93 -11.49
CA CYS A 79 -32.87 -14.31 -10.14
C CYS A 79 -32.71 -13.11 -9.20
N THR A 80 -33.80 -12.69 -8.54
CA THR A 80 -33.73 -11.56 -7.60
C THR A 80 -33.08 -11.97 -6.29
N ASN A 81 -33.29 -13.22 -5.88
CA ASN A 81 -32.67 -13.83 -4.72
C ASN A 81 -32.80 -12.98 -3.44
N ALA A 82 -34.00 -12.47 -3.16
CA ALA A 82 -34.25 -11.61 -2.00
C ALA A 82 -33.78 -12.29 -0.70
N GLY A 83 -32.92 -11.60 0.06
CA GLY A 83 -32.22 -12.18 1.22
C GLY A 83 -30.81 -12.72 0.94
N TYR A 84 -30.40 -12.82 -0.33
CA TYR A 84 -29.09 -13.28 -0.80
C TYR A 84 -28.57 -12.42 -1.99
N ARG A 85 -27.61 -12.92 -2.78
CA ARG A 85 -27.02 -12.25 -3.94
C ARG A 85 -27.86 -12.45 -5.20
N PRO A 86 -28.17 -11.39 -5.97
CA PRO A 86 -28.83 -11.53 -7.26
C PRO A 86 -27.90 -12.27 -8.23
N GLN A 87 -28.48 -13.02 -9.16
CA GLN A 87 -27.71 -13.82 -10.11
C GLN A 87 -28.42 -13.89 -11.45
N TYR A 88 -27.64 -13.94 -12.53
CA TYR A 88 -28.15 -14.29 -13.84
C TYR A 88 -27.88 -15.75 -14.16
N ILE A 89 -28.90 -16.42 -14.69
CA ILE A 89 -28.81 -17.77 -15.25
C ILE A 89 -29.10 -17.73 -16.76
N PRO A 90 -28.63 -18.72 -17.54
CA PRO A 90 -29.02 -18.85 -18.94
C PRO A 90 -30.54 -19.05 -19.07
N SER A 91 -31.17 -18.45 -20.08
CA SER A 91 -32.59 -18.65 -20.39
C SER A 91 -32.97 -20.12 -20.53
N SER A 92 -32.05 -20.96 -21.01
CA SER A 92 -32.27 -22.41 -21.16
C SER A 92 -32.57 -23.14 -19.86
N ARG A 93 -32.33 -22.52 -18.70
CA ARG A 93 -32.62 -23.07 -17.37
C ARG A 93 -33.95 -22.59 -16.80
N VAL A 94 -34.69 -21.78 -17.55
CA VAL A 94 -36.01 -21.33 -17.13
C VAL A 94 -37.02 -22.42 -17.48
N ASN A 95 -37.69 -22.95 -16.47
CA ASN A 95 -38.65 -24.05 -16.57
C ASN A 95 -38.07 -25.36 -17.12
N ASP A 96 -36.80 -25.67 -16.83
CA ASP A 96 -36.15 -26.91 -17.28
C ASP A 96 -36.32 -28.08 -16.30
N GLY A 97 -36.97 -27.83 -15.15
CA GLY A 97 -37.20 -28.80 -14.08
C GLY A 97 -36.09 -28.83 -13.02
N VAL A 98 -35.12 -27.92 -13.07
CA VAL A 98 -34.01 -27.78 -12.12
C VAL A 98 -34.14 -26.45 -11.37
N CYS A 99 -33.97 -26.49 -10.05
CA CYS A 99 -33.98 -25.27 -9.23
C CYS A 99 -32.59 -24.61 -9.24
N ASP A 100 -32.36 -23.65 -10.12
CA ASP A 100 -31.13 -22.86 -10.21
C ASP A 100 -31.18 -21.60 -9.34
N CYS A 101 -32.30 -20.87 -9.32
CA CYS A 101 -32.44 -19.69 -8.45
C CYS A 101 -32.75 -20.12 -7.00
N CYS A 102 -32.08 -19.52 -6.01
CA CYS A 102 -32.41 -19.81 -4.61
C CYS A 102 -33.80 -19.30 -4.23
N ASP A 103 -34.36 -18.35 -4.98
CA ASP A 103 -35.70 -17.80 -4.77
C ASP A 103 -36.80 -18.58 -5.49
N ALA A 104 -36.44 -19.66 -6.21
CA ALA A 104 -37.35 -20.52 -6.97
C ALA A 104 -38.11 -19.79 -8.11
N THR A 105 -37.60 -18.65 -8.59
CA THR A 105 -38.32 -17.84 -9.59
C THR A 105 -38.18 -18.31 -11.03
N ASP A 106 -37.19 -19.15 -11.31
CA ASP A 106 -36.87 -19.82 -12.57
C ASP A 106 -37.89 -20.92 -12.91
N GLU A 107 -38.33 -21.70 -11.93
CA GLU A 107 -39.22 -22.85 -12.10
C GLU A 107 -40.69 -22.52 -11.78
N TYR A 108 -41.27 -21.60 -12.54
CA TYR A 108 -42.63 -21.11 -12.30
C TYR A 108 -43.72 -21.89 -13.06
N ASN A 109 -43.37 -22.65 -14.10
CA ASN A 109 -44.30 -23.38 -14.97
C ASN A 109 -43.77 -24.74 -15.46
N SER A 110 -42.71 -25.28 -14.86
CA SER A 110 -42.19 -26.63 -15.21
C SER A 110 -42.98 -27.79 -14.59
N GLY A 111 -43.82 -27.50 -13.59
CA GLY A 111 -44.53 -28.51 -12.79
C GLY A 111 -43.70 -29.08 -11.63
N PHE A 112 -42.45 -28.66 -11.49
CA PHE A 112 -41.63 -28.89 -10.30
C PHE A 112 -41.87 -27.77 -9.27
N VAL A 113 -41.76 -28.07 -7.97
CA VAL A 113 -41.94 -27.08 -6.90
C VAL A 113 -40.61 -26.87 -6.19
N CYS A 114 -39.98 -25.72 -6.43
CA CYS A 114 -38.73 -25.33 -5.79
C CYS A 114 -38.97 -24.64 -4.43
N GLU A 115 -38.04 -24.81 -3.50
CA GLU A 115 -38.07 -24.17 -2.18
C GLU A 115 -37.20 -22.91 -2.16
N ASN A 116 -37.66 -21.84 -1.52
CA ASN A 116 -36.87 -20.62 -1.36
C ASN A 116 -35.83 -20.81 -0.23
N THR A 117 -34.54 -20.81 -0.60
CA THR A 117 -33.41 -21.02 0.30
C THR A 117 -32.54 -19.77 0.51
N CYS A 118 -32.86 -18.65 -0.15
CA CYS A 118 -32.02 -17.46 -0.17
C CYS A 118 -31.72 -16.91 1.23
N LYS A 119 -32.72 -16.88 2.11
CA LYS A 119 -32.52 -16.36 3.48
C LYS A 119 -31.49 -17.17 4.27
N GLU A 120 -31.51 -18.49 4.16
CA GLU A 120 -30.53 -19.33 4.86
C GLU A 120 -29.14 -19.16 4.24
N MET A 121 -29.06 -19.13 2.91
CA MET A 121 -27.81 -18.93 2.17
C MET A 121 -27.17 -17.58 2.53
N GLY A 122 -27.93 -16.49 2.52
CA GLY A 122 -27.45 -15.16 2.89
C GLY A 122 -27.05 -15.04 4.36
N ARG A 123 -27.75 -15.71 5.29
CA ARG A 123 -27.30 -15.77 6.68
C ARG A 123 -25.94 -16.46 6.80
N LYS A 124 -25.77 -17.63 6.18
CA LYS A 124 -24.50 -18.38 6.20
C LYS A 124 -23.35 -17.58 5.60
N GLU A 125 -23.59 -16.88 4.49
CA GLU A 125 -22.58 -16.05 3.85
C GLU A 125 -22.16 -14.88 4.74
N ARG A 126 -23.11 -14.17 5.36
CA ARG A 126 -22.79 -13.08 6.29
C ARG A 126 -22.02 -13.57 7.52
N GLU A 127 -22.41 -14.72 8.08
CA GLU A 127 -21.68 -15.35 9.18
C GLU A 127 -20.25 -15.72 8.77
N ALA A 128 -20.05 -16.24 7.55
CA ALA A 128 -18.74 -16.57 7.02
C ALA A 128 -17.87 -15.31 6.76
N LEU A 129 -18.45 -14.25 6.20
CA LEU A 129 -17.78 -12.97 6.00
C LEU A 129 -17.37 -12.34 7.33
N ALA A 130 -18.23 -12.39 8.35
CA ALA A 130 -17.90 -11.91 9.69
C ALA A 130 -16.74 -12.69 10.33
N GLN A 131 -16.72 -14.02 10.20
CA GLN A 131 -15.59 -14.83 10.68
C GLN A 131 -14.29 -14.53 9.91
N MET A 132 -14.38 -14.36 8.60
CA MET A 132 -13.23 -14.00 7.77
C MET A 132 -12.67 -12.63 8.13
N ALA A 133 -13.54 -11.65 8.38
CA ALA A 133 -13.16 -10.31 8.81
C ALA A 133 -12.44 -10.34 10.17
N GLU A 134 -12.90 -11.15 11.13
CA GLU A 134 -12.25 -11.29 12.44
C GLU A 134 -10.85 -11.91 12.31
N VAL A 135 -10.72 -13.01 11.56
CA VAL A 135 -9.40 -13.64 11.34
C VAL A 135 -8.45 -12.69 10.60
N ALA A 136 -8.96 -11.96 9.60
CA ALA A 136 -8.17 -10.96 8.90
C ALA A 136 -7.70 -9.84 9.84
N ARG A 137 -8.57 -9.36 10.74
CA ARG A 137 -8.25 -8.34 11.74
C ARG A 137 -7.18 -8.80 12.72
N GLU A 138 -7.30 -10.01 13.26
CA GLU A 138 -6.28 -10.59 14.16
C GLU A 138 -4.93 -10.74 13.42
N GLY A 139 -4.95 -11.25 12.19
CA GLY A 139 -3.75 -11.38 11.36
C GLY A 139 -3.10 -10.03 11.03
N PHE A 140 -3.90 -9.00 10.76
CA PHE A 140 -3.45 -7.65 10.48
C PHE A 140 -2.78 -7.01 11.71
N GLN A 141 -3.38 -7.14 12.90
CA GLN A 141 -2.78 -6.64 14.14
C GLN A 141 -1.43 -7.29 14.42
N LEU A 142 -1.32 -8.61 14.25
CA LEU A 142 -0.04 -9.30 14.41
C LEU A 142 1.00 -8.80 13.41
N LYS A 143 0.60 -8.59 12.15
CA LYS A 143 1.50 -8.07 11.13
C LYS A 143 2.01 -6.67 11.45
N GLN A 144 1.15 -5.78 11.95
CA GLN A 144 1.56 -4.44 12.40
C GLN A 144 2.65 -4.50 13.48
N VAL A 145 2.47 -5.36 14.49
CA VAL A 145 3.47 -5.55 15.56
C VAL A 145 4.80 -6.04 14.99
N LEU A 146 4.78 -7.00 14.05
CA LEU A 146 6.00 -7.53 13.43
C LEU A 146 6.73 -6.47 12.59
N ILE A 147 6.00 -5.60 11.89
CA ILE A 147 6.60 -4.50 11.12
C ILE A 147 7.23 -3.46 12.05
N GLU A 148 6.56 -3.10 13.14
CA GLU A 148 7.11 -2.18 14.14
C GLU A 148 8.39 -2.74 14.78
N GLU A 149 8.39 -4.03 15.16
CA GLU A 149 9.58 -4.70 15.70
C GLU A 149 10.72 -4.74 14.68
N ALA A 150 10.43 -5.03 13.41
CA ALA A 150 11.41 -5.03 12.33
C ALA A 150 11.99 -3.62 12.09
N SER A 151 11.15 -2.58 12.08
CA SER A 151 11.56 -1.18 11.93
C SER A 151 12.48 -0.75 13.06
N LYS A 152 12.08 -1.00 14.31
CA LYS A 152 12.91 -0.71 15.49
C LYS A 152 14.23 -1.46 15.46
N GLY A 153 14.22 -2.74 15.11
CA GLY A 153 15.44 -3.54 14.95
C GLY A 153 16.38 -3.00 13.87
N ARG A 154 15.83 -2.41 12.79
CA ARG A 154 16.62 -1.73 11.75
C ARG A 154 17.22 -0.42 12.26
N GLU A 155 16.44 0.41 12.95
CA GLU A 155 16.94 1.65 13.55
C GLU A 155 18.06 1.39 14.57
N ASP A 156 17.89 0.38 15.43
CA ASP A 156 18.89 0.02 16.43
C ASP A 156 20.19 -0.45 15.76
N LYS A 157 20.10 -1.24 14.68
CA LYS A 157 21.27 -1.64 13.88
C LYS A 157 21.90 -0.45 13.17
N GLN A 158 21.11 0.50 12.65
CA GLN A 158 21.63 1.71 12.02
C GLN A 158 22.38 2.58 13.02
N LYS A 159 21.79 2.85 14.19
CA LYS A 159 22.44 3.60 15.28
C LYS A 159 23.73 2.93 15.75
N ALA A 160 23.74 1.60 15.85
CA ALA A 160 24.94 0.84 16.19
C ALA A 160 26.03 0.95 15.10
N ALA A 161 25.65 0.86 13.82
CA ALA A 161 26.56 1.02 12.69
C ALA A 161 27.13 2.45 12.60
N GLU A 162 26.29 3.48 12.78
CA GLU A 162 26.71 4.88 12.81
C GLU A 162 27.68 5.15 13.96
N LYS A 163 27.39 4.61 15.16
CA LYS A 163 28.30 4.71 16.31
C LYS A 163 29.65 4.03 16.02
N ALA A 164 29.61 2.83 15.46
CA ALA A 164 30.84 2.10 15.09
C ALA A 164 31.64 2.85 14.02
N ALA A 165 30.98 3.40 12.99
CA ALA A 165 31.61 4.21 11.95
C ALA A 165 32.24 5.49 12.53
N ARG A 166 31.57 6.16 13.47
CA ARG A 166 32.11 7.34 14.17
C ARG A 166 33.33 7.00 15.03
N GLU A 167 33.29 5.87 15.73
CA GLU A 167 34.44 5.41 16.53
C GLU A 167 35.63 5.03 15.64
N GLN A 168 35.38 4.39 14.51
CA GLN A 168 36.39 4.09 13.49
C GLN A 168 36.97 5.37 12.86
N ALA A 169 36.14 6.35 12.52
CA ALA A 169 36.61 7.64 12.00
C ALA A 169 37.50 8.37 13.01
N ARG A 170 37.08 8.40 14.29
CA ARG A 170 37.88 9.01 15.37
C ARG A 170 39.20 8.27 15.60
N ALA A 171 39.21 6.95 15.51
CA ALA A 171 40.44 6.16 15.58
C ALA A 171 41.37 6.45 14.40
N SER A 172 40.82 6.58 13.19
CA SER A 172 41.59 6.90 11.98
C SER A 172 42.18 8.31 12.00
N GLU A 173 41.43 9.28 12.51
CA GLU A 173 41.91 10.66 12.72
C GLU A 173 43.04 10.68 13.75
N ALA A 174 42.85 10.03 14.89
CA ALA A 174 43.89 9.91 15.92
C ALA A 174 45.15 9.18 15.42
N PHE A 175 45.00 8.19 14.54
CA PHE A 175 46.15 7.53 13.92
C PHE A 175 46.95 8.50 13.04
N GLN A 176 46.27 9.32 12.24
CA GLN A 176 46.91 10.31 11.37
C GLN A 176 47.60 11.42 12.18
N ASP A 177 46.98 11.83 13.29
CA ASP A 177 47.54 12.87 14.16
C ASP A 177 48.79 12.39 14.92
N LEU A 178 48.89 11.09 15.23
CA LEU A 178 50.01 10.50 15.99
C LEU A 178 51.13 9.94 15.10
N ASP A 179 50.91 9.82 13.78
CA ASP A 179 51.89 9.45 12.76
C ASP A 179 52.59 10.73 12.26
N ASP A 180 53.42 11.31 13.13
CA ASP A 180 54.09 12.61 12.92
C ASP A 180 54.99 12.61 11.67
N ASP A 181 55.60 11.47 11.33
CA ASP A 181 56.50 11.36 10.18
C ASP A 181 55.83 10.83 8.89
N GLY A 182 54.58 10.38 9.00
CA GLY A 182 53.74 9.94 7.89
C GLY A 182 54.22 8.64 7.24
N ASP A 183 54.96 7.80 7.97
CA ASP A 183 55.45 6.52 7.47
C ASP A 183 54.37 5.41 7.51
N GLY A 184 53.21 5.69 8.11
CA GLY A 184 52.08 4.78 8.21
C GLY A 184 52.17 3.80 9.37
N VAL A 185 53.05 4.02 10.35
CA VAL A 185 53.11 3.29 11.62
C VAL A 185 53.33 4.22 12.80
N VAL A 186 52.56 4.06 13.87
CA VAL A 186 52.78 4.84 15.10
C VAL A 186 53.83 4.16 15.97
N SER A 187 54.94 4.83 16.21
CA SER A 187 56.10 4.36 16.96
C SER A 187 56.12 4.84 18.42
N VAL A 188 56.95 4.20 19.26
CA VAL A 188 57.19 4.64 20.65
C VAL A 188 57.68 6.09 20.70
N ALA A 189 58.52 6.50 19.74
CA ALA A 189 59.12 7.83 19.71
C ALA A 189 58.08 8.92 19.42
N GLU A 190 57.10 8.63 18.57
CA GLU A 190 56.02 9.56 18.23
C GLU A 190 55.04 9.66 19.39
N LEU A 191 54.64 8.55 20.02
CA LEU A 191 53.78 8.65 21.22
C LEU A 191 54.41 9.52 22.33
N GLN A 192 55.74 9.53 22.46
CA GLN A 192 56.45 10.36 23.44
C GLN A 192 56.38 11.87 23.17
N THR A 193 56.05 12.32 21.95
CA THR A 193 55.86 13.74 21.63
C THR A 193 54.51 14.26 22.14
N HIS A 194 53.55 13.36 22.33
CA HIS A 194 52.17 13.64 22.77
C HIS A 194 52.00 13.48 24.29
N ALA A 195 52.37 14.52 25.04
CA ALA A 195 52.25 14.53 26.50
C ALA A 195 50.78 14.43 27.00
N GLU A 196 49.80 14.69 26.15
CA GLU A 196 48.37 14.51 26.40
C GLU A 196 47.94 13.05 26.57
N LEU A 197 48.79 12.09 26.15
CA LEU A 197 48.56 10.66 26.29
C LEU A 197 49.10 10.08 27.61
N ASP A 198 49.66 10.93 28.48
CA ASP A 198 50.14 10.55 29.81
C ASP A 198 49.02 9.91 30.66
N VAL A 199 49.21 8.62 30.95
CA VAL A 199 48.24 7.77 31.67
C VAL A 199 48.37 7.92 33.19
N ASP A 200 49.58 8.16 33.71
CA ASP A 200 49.86 8.21 35.15
C ASP A 200 49.81 9.63 35.74
N GLY A 201 49.77 10.63 34.85
CA GLY A 201 49.60 12.03 35.19
C GLY A 201 50.85 12.67 35.79
N ASP A 202 52.03 12.08 35.58
CA ASP A 202 53.31 12.63 36.03
C ASP A 202 53.81 13.81 35.19
N GLY A 203 53.14 14.08 34.07
CA GLY A 203 53.39 15.16 33.13
C GLY A 203 54.26 14.77 31.94
N THR A 204 54.65 13.49 31.81
CA THR A 204 55.45 12.96 30.71
C THR A 204 55.03 11.55 30.30
N LEU A 205 55.09 11.22 29.02
CA LEU A 205 54.91 9.83 28.58
C LEU A 205 56.27 9.11 28.56
N SER A 206 56.50 8.20 29.50
CA SER A 206 57.74 7.43 29.55
C SER A 206 57.81 6.36 28.45
N GLU A 207 59.03 5.92 28.07
CA GLU A 207 59.23 4.88 27.03
C GLU A 207 58.48 3.58 27.39
N THR A 208 58.46 3.23 28.67
CA THR A 208 57.74 2.07 29.19
C THR A 208 56.22 2.20 29.08
N GLU A 209 55.69 3.41 29.22
CA GLU A 209 54.25 3.67 29.09
C GLU A 209 53.82 3.66 27.63
N ALA A 210 54.58 4.35 26.75
CA ALA A 210 54.36 4.30 25.31
C ALA A 210 54.43 2.86 24.76
N GLN A 211 55.40 2.06 25.22
CA GLN A 211 55.50 0.66 24.84
C GLN A 211 54.35 -0.21 25.40
N THR A 212 53.81 0.16 26.57
CA THR A 212 52.64 -0.51 27.14
C THR A 212 51.37 -0.17 26.34
N LEU A 213 51.21 1.07 25.90
CA LEU A 213 50.11 1.52 25.03
C LEU A 213 50.13 0.81 23.67
N LEU A 214 51.32 0.51 23.13
CA LEU A 214 51.53 -0.28 21.91
C LEU A 214 51.43 -1.81 22.12
N GLY A 215 50.99 -2.28 23.30
CA GLY A 215 50.85 -3.72 23.55
C GLY A 215 52.16 -4.51 23.62
N ASN A 216 53.26 -3.86 24.04
CA ASN A 216 54.65 -4.34 24.00
C ASN A 216 55.27 -4.46 22.60
N ALA A 217 54.63 -3.89 21.58
CA ALA A 217 55.26 -3.69 20.28
C ALA A 217 56.15 -2.42 20.29
N LEU A 218 57.03 -2.29 19.29
CA LEU A 218 57.84 -1.08 19.08
C LEU A 218 57.14 -0.04 18.19
N GLN A 219 56.22 -0.52 17.33
CA GLN A 219 55.45 0.25 16.36
C GLN A 219 54.10 -0.46 16.14
N ALA A 220 53.07 0.28 15.75
CA ALA A 220 51.75 -0.27 15.39
C ALA A 220 51.27 0.28 14.04
N ASP A 221 50.89 -0.62 13.12
CA ASP A 221 50.19 -0.25 11.88
C ASP A 221 48.73 0.19 12.16
N ALA A 222 48.07 0.78 11.17
CA ALA A 222 46.70 1.28 11.30
C ALA A 222 45.69 0.27 11.86
N SER A 223 45.82 -1.02 11.51
CA SER A 223 44.91 -2.07 12.02
C SER A 223 45.20 -2.40 13.48
N SER A 224 46.48 -2.56 13.81
CA SER A 224 46.97 -2.85 15.16
C SER A 224 46.69 -1.68 16.11
N PHE A 225 46.80 -0.44 15.61
CA PHE A 225 46.44 0.77 16.32
C PHE A 225 44.96 0.79 16.66
N GLN A 226 44.08 0.57 15.67
CA GLN A 226 42.64 0.60 15.88
C GLN A 226 42.15 -0.47 16.87
N ASP A 227 42.72 -1.66 16.83
CA ASP A 227 42.30 -2.78 17.68
C ASP A 227 42.86 -2.72 19.11
N THR A 228 44.10 -2.23 19.26
CA THR A 228 44.84 -2.31 20.55
C THR A 228 45.09 -0.94 21.17
N VAL A 229 45.72 -0.03 20.42
CA VAL A 229 46.19 1.26 20.94
C VAL A 229 45.02 2.20 21.20
N TRP A 230 44.10 2.30 20.23
CA TRP A 230 42.90 3.12 20.32
C TRP A 230 42.03 2.76 21.52
N ALA A 231 41.89 1.46 21.82
CA ALA A 231 41.15 0.99 23.00
C ALA A 231 41.73 1.53 24.33
N ALA A 232 43.06 1.73 24.39
CA ALA A 232 43.75 2.24 25.58
C ALA A 232 43.70 3.78 25.67
N ILE A 233 43.74 4.49 24.55
CA ILE A 233 43.87 5.96 24.53
C ILE A 233 42.55 6.72 24.29
N LYS A 234 41.51 6.11 23.73
CA LYS A 234 40.30 6.81 23.24
C LYS A 234 39.53 7.66 24.26
N GLU A 235 39.61 7.34 25.55
CA GLU A 235 38.94 8.10 26.62
C GLU A 235 39.72 9.37 27.00
N ASN A 236 41.04 9.35 26.80
CA ASN A 236 41.95 10.44 27.17
C ASN A 236 42.41 11.27 25.97
N TYR A 237 42.34 10.70 24.76
CA TYR A 237 42.73 11.37 23.52
C TYR A 237 41.82 12.57 23.22
N LYS A 238 42.43 13.75 23.23
CA LYS A 238 41.86 15.00 22.73
C LYS A 238 42.64 15.38 21.48
N PRO A 239 41.99 15.56 20.32
CA PRO A 239 42.70 16.05 19.14
C PRO A 239 43.36 17.39 19.49
N GLU A 240 44.62 17.57 19.10
CA GLU A 240 45.25 18.88 19.19
C GLU A 240 44.36 19.87 18.46
N ALA A 241 44.00 20.98 19.12
CA ALA A 241 43.31 22.07 18.43
C ALA A 241 44.18 22.47 17.23
N PRO A 242 43.60 22.66 16.03
CA PRO A 242 44.39 22.98 14.84
C PRO A 242 45.34 24.11 15.19
N ARG A 243 46.64 23.83 15.07
CA ARG A 243 47.69 24.83 15.22
C ARG A 243 47.30 25.96 14.26
N GLU A 244 47.02 27.15 14.78
CA GLU A 244 46.83 28.34 13.95
C GLU A 244 48.09 28.47 13.08
N GLU A 245 48.04 27.95 11.85
CA GLU A 245 49.03 28.26 10.85
C GLU A 245 48.91 29.78 10.63
N ALA A 246 50.03 30.46 10.91
CA ALA A 246 50.15 31.89 10.71
C ALA A 246 49.63 32.25 9.30
N PRO A 247 48.82 33.31 9.15
CA PRO A 247 48.16 33.60 7.89
C PRO A 247 49.21 33.86 6.81
N GLU A 248 49.21 33.02 5.77
CA GLU A 248 49.88 33.36 4.53
C GLU A 248 49.32 34.69 3.99
N PRO A 249 50.16 35.59 3.45
CA PRO A 249 49.69 36.87 2.95
C PRO A 249 48.81 36.67 1.72
N GLN A 250 47.50 36.91 1.89
CA GLN A 250 46.55 36.92 0.78
C GLN A 250 46.87 38.05 -0.21
N PRO A 251 46.79 37.82 -1.54
CA PRO A 251 46.68 38.91 -2.50
C PRO A 251 45.27 39.48 -2.48
N ASP A 252 45.20 40.82 -2.44
CA ASP A 252 44.02 41.66 -2.29
C ASP A 252 42.81 41.28 -3.18
N LEU A 253 41.65 41.13 -2.54
CA LEU A 253 40.32 41.18 -3.16
C LEU A 253 39.81 42.64 -3.18
N PRO A 254 39.26 43.13 -4.30
CA PRO A 254 38.38 44.29 -4.28
C PRO A 254 36.94 43.96 -3.87
N LEU A 255 36.44 44.83 -3.00
CA LEU A 255 35.21 44.88 -2.20
C LEU A 255 33.83 44.88 -2.93
N GLU A 256 32.85 44.28 -2.20
CA GLU A 256 31.44 44.70 -1.93
C GLU A 256 30.42 44.73 -3.09
N GLN A 257 29.14 44.33 -2.97
CA GLN A 257 28.13 44.17 -1.89
C GLN A 257 26.82 43.59 -2.54
N PRO A 258 25.67 43.40 -1.86
CA PRO A 258 25.33 42.53 -0.73
C PRO A 258 24.22 41.49 -1.11
N ALA A 259 24.03 40.48 -0.27
CA ALA A 259 22.85 39.60 -0.31
C ALA A 259 21.62 40.31 0.31
N PRO A 260 20.39 40.12 -0.19
CA PRO A 260 19.19 40.50 0.54
C PRO A 260 18.73 39.37 1.48
N GLU A 261 18.07 39.85 2.51
CA GLU A 261 17.64 39.25 3.77
C GLU A 261 16.61 38.12 3.62
N ASP A 262 16.67 37.17 4.55
CA ASP A 262 15.58 36.23 4.86
C ASP A 262 14.38 37.03 5.39
N ASP A 263 13.24 36.94 4.70
CA ASP A 263 11.93 37.31 5.24
C ASP A 263 11.10 36.05 5.44
N TYR A 264 10.59 35.92 6.67
CA TYR A 264 9.70 34.86 7.09
C TYR A 264 8.31 35.21 6.59
N ASP A 265 7.70 34.36 5.76
CA ASP A 265 6.25 34.33 5.64
C ASP A 265 5.75 32.89 5.87
N ASP A 266 5.02 32.79 6.97
CA ASP A 266 4.22 31.69 7.46
C ASP A 266 2.86 31.81 6.78
N GLU A 267 2.62 31.02 5.72
CA GLU A 267 1.27 30.84 5.17
C GLU A 267 0.88 29.36 5.34
N GLU A 268 0.07 29.14 6.37
CA GLU A 268 -0.84 27.99 6.49
C GLU A 268 -1.75 27.97 5.25
N GLU A 269 -1.59 26.98 4.36
CA GLU A 269 -2.62 26.67 3.37
C GLU A 269 -3.44 25.46 3.84
N GLU A 270 -4.74 25.73 4.00
CA GLU A 270 -5.77 24.79 4.41
C GLU A 270 -5.96 23.65 3.39
N GLU A 271 -6.17 22.44 3.91
CA GLU A 271 -6.63 21.27 3.18
C GLU A 271 -8.04 21.51 2.63
N GLY A 272 -8.10 21.93 1.36
CA GLY A 272 -9.31 22.03 0.55
C GLY A 272 -9.56 20.74 -0.23
N ASP A 273 -10.62 20.05 0.17
CA ASP A 273 -11.35 19.01 -0.56
C ASP A 273 -11.83 19.55 -1.92
N ASP A 274 -11.52 18.90 -3.04
CA ASP A 274 -12.34 19.01 -4.26
C ASP A 274 -12.05 17.91 -5.30
N ASP A 275 -13.15 17.61 -5.97
CA ASP A 275 -13.58 16.43 -6.72
C ASP A 275 -13.02 16.32 -8.16
N GLU A 276 -13.32 15.18 -8.80
CA GLU A 276 -12.98 14.77 -10.17
C GLU A 276 -13.27 15.81 -11.29
N SER A 277 -12.39 15.92 -12.31
CA SER A 277 -12.72 15.72 -13.75
C SER A 277 -11.59 16.05 -14.75
N ASN A 278 -11.07 14.99 -15.39
CA ASN A 278 -10.80 14.77 -16.83
C ASN A 278 -10.24 15.89 -17.74
N GLU A 279 -8.99 15.80 -18.23
CA GLU A 279 -8.58 16.31 -19.56
C GLU A 279 -7.43 15.49 -20.20
N GLU A 280 -7.43 15.50 -21.54
CA GLU A 280 -6.84 14.56 -22.52
C GLU A 280 -5.30 14.47 -22.57
N GLU A 281 -4.79 13.25 -22.82
CA GLU A 281 -3.37 13.00 -23.14
C GLU A 281 -2.94 13.64 -24.48
N PRO A 282 -1.83 14.42 -24.53
CA PRO A 282 -1.23 14.84 -25.79
C PRO A 282 -0.37 13.73 -26.39
N LYS A 283 -0.78 13.22 -27.56
CA LYS A 283 0.03 12.32 -28.40
C LYS A 283 1.22 13.06 -29.03
N VAL A 284 2.44 12.67 -28.67
CA VAL A 284 3.68 13.12 -29.33
C VAL A 284 4.20 12.04 -30.30
N PRO A 285 4.58 12.38 -31.56
CA PRO A 285 4.90 11.42 -32.61
C PRO A 285 6.29 10.75 -32.42
N PRO A 286 6.53 9.56 -33.02
CA PRO A 286 7.74 8.78 -32.77
C PRO A 286 8.98 9.41 -33.43
N PRO A 287 10.17 9.39 -32.78
CA PRO A 287 11.39 9.91 -33.36
C PRO A 287 11.92 9.00 -34.48
N LYS A 288 12.44 9.63 -35.53
CA LYS A 288 13.14 8.99 -36.66
C LYS A 288 14.45 8.36 -36.19
N GLN A 289 14.74 7.17 -36.72
CA GLN A 289 16.02 6.47 -36.57
C GLN A 289 17.21 7.34 -37.02
N PRO A 290 18.31 7.38 -36.26
CA PRO A 290 19.61 7.77 -36.78
C PRO A 290 20.32 6.57 -37.39
N SER A 291 20.85 6.81 -38.58
CA SER A 291 21.70 5.96 -39.39
C SER A 291 23.04 5.62 -38.72
N ASP A 292 23.54 4.43 -39.05
CA ASP A 292 24.86 3.90 -38.77
C ASP A 292 26.01 4.90 -39.03
N LYS A 293 26.89 5.02 -38.03
CA LYS A 293 28.37 5.24 -38.08
C LYS A 293 28.84 6.33 -37.12
N ALA A 294 29.26 5.89 -35.94
CA ALA A 294 30.64 6.01 -35.44
C ALA A 294 30.63 5.35 -34.06
N ALA A 295 31.24 4.17 -33.97
CA ALA A 295 31.65 3.61 -32.69
C ALA A 295 32.88 4.40 -32.26
N GLU A 296 32.66 5.43 -31.46
CA GLU A 296 33.67 5.95 -30.53
C GLU A 296 33.14 5.71 -29.13
N GLU A 297 34.05 5.20 -28.30
CA GLU A 297 33.87 4.57 -27.01
C GLU A 297 33.27 5.56 -26.01
N ASP A 298 32.04 5.29 -25.57
CA ASP A 298 31.54 5.71 -24.27
C ASP A 298 31.46 4.42 -23.45
N GLU A 299 32.64 3.90 -23.07
CA GLU A 299 32.70 2.91 -22.00
C GLU A 299 32.32 3.65 -20.73
N GLU A 300 31.02 3.61 -20.42
CA GLU A 300 30.46 3.92 -19.11
C GLU A 300 31.45 3.45 -18.04
N GLU A 301 31.84 4.36 -17.15
CA GLU A 301 32.50 4.08 -15.88
C GLU A 301 31.63 3.14 -15.04
N LYS A 302 31.54 1.86 -15.42
CA LYS A 302 31.14 0.81 -14.51
C LYS A 302 32.28 0.68 -13.54
N MET A 303 32.10 1.34 -12.39
CA MET A 303 32.90 1.12 -11.20
C MET A 303 33.27 -0.37 -11.12
N PRO A 304 34.55 -0.71 -10.84
CA PRO A 304 34.98 -2.09 -10.76
C PRO A 304 34.01 -2.89 -9.88
N PRO A 305 33.64 -4.12 -10.26
CA PRO A 305 32.74 -4.93 -9.45
C PRO A 305 33.31 -5.04 -8.04
N TYR A 306 32.45 -4.81 -7.04
CA TYR A 306 32.82 -4.96 -5.64
C TYR A 306 33.35 -6.38 -5.39
N ASP A 307 34.21 -6.53 -4.40
CA ASP A 307 34.68 -7.86 -3.99
C ASP A 307 33.49 -8.74 -3.55
N GLU A 308 33.66 -10.06 -3.63
CA GLU A 308 32.58 -11.02 -3.41
C GLU A 308 31.90 -10.86 -2.03
N ALA A 309 32.65 -10.45 -1.00
CA ALA A 309 32.11 -10.24 0.33
C ALA A 309 31.27 -8.96 0.39
N THR A 310 31.74 -7.85 -0.19
CA THR A 310 30.99 -6.59 -0.29
C THR A 310 29.74 -6.76 -1.16
N GLN A 311 29.84 -7.46 -2.28
CA GLN A 311 28.69 -7.73 -3.14
C GLN A 311 27.62 -8.55 -2.40
N ALA A 312 28.03 -9.57 -1.63
CA ALA A 312 27.11 -10.35 -0.82
C ALA A 312 26.38 -9.50 0.24
N LEU A 313 27.04 -8.49 0.81
CA LEU A 313 26.42 -7.54 1.74
C LEU A 313 25.41 -6.63 1.04
N ILE A 314 25.75 -6.12 -0.14
CA ILE A 314 24.85 -5.29 -0.97
C ILE A 314 23.61 -6.10 -1.36
N ASP A 315 23.80 -7.33 -1.85
CA ASP A 315 22.71 -8.22 -2.26
C ASP A 315 21.81 -8.57 -1.07
N ALA A 316 22.41 -8.85 0.10
CA ALA A 316 21.66 -9.11 1.32
C ALA A 316 20.87 -7.87 1.78
N ALA A 317 21.43 -6.67 1.67
CA ALA A 317 20.76 -5.43 2.02
C ALA A 317 19.62 -5.10 1.04
N GLN A 318 19.83 -5.30 -0.26
CA GLN A 318 18.79 -5.10 -1.28
C GLN A 318 17.64 -6.10 -1.08
N LYS A 319 17.95 -7.38 -0.89
CA LYS A 319 16.94 -8.41 -0.59
C LYS A 319 16.14 -8.06 0.66
N ALA A 320 16.79 -7.53 1.70
CA ALA A 320 16.08 -7.11 2.91
C ALA A 320 15.13 -5.93 2.66
N ARG A 321 15.49 -4.99 1.77
CA ARG A 321 14.61 -3.88 1.37
C ARG A 321 13.42 -4.37 0.57
N GLU A 322 13.65 -5.23 -0.42
CA GLU A 322 12.57 -5.82 -1.25
C GLU A 322 11.57 -6.59 -0.38
N GLN A 323 12.05 -7.40 0.57
CA GLN A 323 11.17 -8.13 1.51
C GLN A 323 10.36 -7.19 2.41
N PHE A 324 10.91 -6.04 2.79
CA PHE A 324 10.21 -5.04 3.58
C PHE A 324 9.12 -4.34 2.78
N GLU A 325 9.44 -3.88 1.57
CA GLU A 325 8.49 -3.25 0.65
C GLU A 325 7.34 -4.21 0.28
N GLU A 326 7.62 -5.49 0.05
CA GLU A 326 6.60 -6.52 -0.18
C GLU A 326 5.69 -6.69 1.04
N ALA A 327 6.26 -6.71 2.25
CA ALA A 327 5.50 -6.79 3.49
C ALA A 327 4.59 -5.56 3.69
N GLU A 328 5.07 -4.35 3.41
CA GLU A 328 4.29 -3.11 3.49
C GLU A 328 3.15 -3.10 2.47
N LYS A 329 3.43 -3.46 1.21
CA LYS A 329 2.41 -3.56 0.16
C LYS A 329 1.31 -4.55 0.58
N SER A 330 1.70 -5.74 1.03
CA SER A 330 0.75 -6.75 1.51
C SER A 330 -0.03 -6.27 2.74
N LEU A 331 0.52 -5.36 3.56
CA LEU A 331 -0.20 -4.80 4.71
C LEU A 331 -1.31 -3.88 4.22
N LYS A 332 -0.99 -2.99 3.28
CA LYS A 332 -1.97 -2.09 2.65
C LYS A 332 -3.10 -2.86 1.98
N GLU A 333 -2.79 -3.91 1.22
CA GLU A 333 -3.78 -4.77 0.58
C GLU A 333 -4.73 -5.45 1.59
N MET A 334 -4.20 -5.89 2.73
CA MET A 334 -5.02 -6.45 3.81
C MET A 334 -5.86 -5.40 4.51
N GLU A 335 -5.34 -4.19 4.72
CA GLU A 335 -6.10 -3.07 5.30
C GLU A 335 -7.30 -2.70 4.42
N ASP A 336 -7.07 -2.55 3.10
CA ASP A 336 -8.13 -2.24 2.14
C ASP A 336 -9.18 -3.37 2.10
N SER A 337 -8.74 -4.63 2.20
CA SER A 337 -9.62 -5.80 2.27
C SER A 337 -10.48 -5.80 3.55
N ILE A 338 -9.88 -5.50 4.71
CA ILE A 338 -10.60 -5.37 5.98
C ILE A 338 -11.62 -4.24 5.89
N ARG A 339 -11.21 -3.08 5.39
CA ARG A 339 -12.10 -1.92 5.22
C ARG A 339 -13.29 -2.24 4.32
N SER A 340 -13.06 -2.98 3.23
CA SER A 340 -14.13 -3.44 2.34
C SER A 340 -15.10 -4.40 3.03
N LEU A 341 -14.58 -5.38 3.79
CA LEU A 341 -15.41 -6.33 4.53
C LEU A 341 -16.21 -5.65 5.65
N GLU A 342 -15.57 -4.77 6.42
CA GLU A 342 -16.24 -3.98 7.47
C GLU A 342 -17.33 -3.09 6.89
N LYS A 343 -17.06 -2.47 5.73
CA LYS A 343 -18.05 -1.69 5.00
C LYS A 343 -19.25 -2.57 4.62
N GLU A 344 -19.05 -3.74 4.02
CA GLU A 344 -20.13 -4.68 3.67
C GLU A 344 -20.94 -5.12 4.92
N ILE A 345 -20.26 -5.44 6.01
CA ILE A 345 -20.88 -5.84 7.28
C ILE A 345 -21.66 -4.70 7.92
N SER A 346 -21.23 -3.45 7.73
CA SER A 346 -21.84 -2.28 8.37
C SER A 346 -23.23 -1.94 7.82
N PHE A 347 -23.58 -2.41 6.62
CA PHE A 347 -24.89 -2.12 6.02
C PHE A 347 -26.02 -2.86 6.73
N ASP A 348 -27.06 -2.12 7.11
CA ASP A 348 -28.30 -2.70 7.60
C ASP A 348 -29.17 -3.16 6.43
N PHE A 349 -29.17 -4.46 6.17
CA PHE A 349 -30.00 -5.08 5.15
C PHE A 349 -31.41 -5.44 5.66
N GLY A 350 -31.81 -4.97 6.83
CA GLY A 350 -33.06 -5.30 7.49
C GLY A 350 -32.94 -6.49 8.45
N PRO A 351 -33.96 -6.75 9.29
CA PRO A 351 -33.91 -7.74 10.36
C PRO A 351 -33.59 -9.17 9.90
N GLN A 352 -33.86 -9.49 8.63
CA GLN A 352 -33.60 -10.79 8.04
C GLN A 352 -32.64 -10.71 6.83
N GLY A 353 -32.05 -9.54 6.60
CA GLY A 353 -31.23 -9.25 5.43
C GLY A 353 -32.05 -9.14 4.15
N GLU A 354 -33.33 -8.75 4.25
CA GLU A 354 -34.27 -8.67 3.14
C GLU A 354 -33.75 -7.84 1.96
N PHE A 355 -32.91 -6.84 2.22
CA PHE A 355 -32.36 -5.93 1.21
C PHE A 355 -30.96 -6.29 0.72
N ALA A 356 -30.39 -7.43 1.14
CA ALA A 356 -29.04 -7.84 0.74
C ALA A 356 -28.86 -7.95 -0.79
N TYR A 357 -29.93 -8.29 -1.50
CA TYR A 357 -29.91 -8.42 -2.95
C TYR A 357 -29.73 -7.08 -3.70
N LEU A 358 -29.93 -5.96 -3.02
CA LEU A 358 -29.70 -4.61 -3.56
C LEU A 358 -28.26 -4.14 -3.37
N TYR A 359 -27.45 -4.88 -2.61
CA TYR A 359 -26.09 -4.48 -2.33
C TYR A 359 -25.27 -4.40 -3.63
N SER A 360 -24.52 -3.30 -3.78
CA SER A 360 -23.71 -3.01 -4.97
C SER A 360 -24.50 -2.95 -6.29
N GLN A 361 -25.81 -2.67 -6.24
CA GLN A 361 -26.63 -2.40 -7.42
C GLN A 361 -26.92 -0.90 -7.52
N CYS A 362 -26.80 -0.33 -8.71
CA CYS A 362 -27.26 1.03 -9.00
C CYS A 362 -28.74 0.99 -9.39
N TYR A 363 -29.54 1.88 -8.79
CA TYR A 363 -30.96 2.02 -9.10
C TYR A 363 -31.37 3.50 -9.11
N GLU A 364 -32.12 3.88 -10.14
CA GLU A 364 -32.78 5.18 -10.23
C GLU A 364 -34.25 5.01 -9.85
N LEU A 365 -34.73 5.80 -8.89
CA LEU A 365 -36.13 5.85 -8.51
C LEU A 365 -36.71 7.18 -8.98
N ALA A 366 -37.63 7.13 -9.95
CA ALA A 366 -38.44 8.29 -10.30
C ALA A 366 -39.42 8.57 -9.16
N THR A 367 -39.18 9.60 -8.37
CA THR A 367 -40.15 10.09 -7.40
C THR A 367 -41.24 10.84 -8.16
N ASN A 368 -42.48 10.35 -8.11
CA ASN A 368 -43.64 11.12 -8.55
C ASN A 368 -43.90 12.23 -7.50
N GLU A 369 -43.23 13.37 -7.64
CA GLU A 369 -43.70 14.64 -7.06
C GLU A 369 -44.68 15.36 -8.00
#